data_AF-A0A9P5YAZ8-F1
#
_entry.id   AF-A0A9P5YAZ8-F1
#
_cell.length_a   1.000
_cell.length_b   1.000
_cell.length_c   1.000
_cell.angle_alpha   90.00
_cell.angle_beta   90.00
_cell.angle_gamma   90.00
#
_symmetry.space_group_name_H-M   'P 1'
#
loop_
_entity.id
_entity.type
_entity.pdbx_description
1 polymer ?
#
loop_
_entity_poly.entity_id
_entity_poly.type
_entity_poly.pdbx_seq_one_letter_code
_entity_poly.pdbx_strand_id
1 'polypeptide(L)'
;WSQLEDLTLGIKGPWIRPSRVTLKGLIPLLAQCPLLKTLGIVIDATVDDDTLQTRPGRGIYNTKITSLEVGSSRIQNPVNVAAFLSDILPCITNIKVW
;
A
#
# COMPACT_ATOMS: atom_id res chain seq x y z
N TRP A 1 -12.88 -9.48 -3.18
CA TRP A 1 -13.44 -8.83 -4.37
C TRP A 1 -12.63 -9.26 -5.58
N SER A 2 -12.96 -10.42 -6.15
CA SER A 2 -12.06 -11.13 -7.08
C SER A 2 -11.86 -10.44 -8.43
N GLN A 3 -12.79 -9.59 -8.87
CA GLN A 3 -12.74 -8.87 -10.14
C GLN A 3 -12.43 -7.37 -10.00
N LEU A 4 -12.05 -6.91 -8.81
CA LEU A 4 -11.75 -5.49 -8.61
C LEU A 4 -10.40 -5.15 -9.25
N GLU A 5 -10.40 -4.21 -10.20
CA GLU A 5 -9.19 -3.73 -10.88
C GLU A 5 -8.68 -2.38 -10.35
N ASP A 6 -9.57 -1.52 -9.88
CA ASP A 6 -9.23 -0.19 -9.36
C ASP A 6 -9.85 0.02 -7.99
N LEU A 7 -9.02 0.40 -7.01
CA LEU A 7 -9.48 0.74 -5.67
C LEU A 7 -8.86 2.07 -5.25
N THR A 8 -9.70 2.95 -4.72
CA THR A 8 -9.31 4.29 -4.29
C THR A 8 -9.99 4.58 -2.95
N LEU A 9 -9.21 4.69 -1.88
CA LEU A 9 -9.69 4.91 -0.52
C LEU A 9 -9.12 6.20 0.04
N GLY A 10 -9.99 7.21 0.07
CA GLY A 10 -9.73 8.56 0.51
C GLY A 10 -8.38 9.09 0.04
N ILE A 11 -8.23 9.17 -1.27
CA ILE A 11 -7.24 10.08 -1.86
C ILE A 11 -7.91 11.42 -2.22
N LYS A 12 -9.26 11.48 -2.22
CA LYS A 12 -10.01 12.72 -2.51
C LYS A 12 -10.20 13.59 -1.27
N GLY A 13 -9.52 14.74 -1.24
CA GLY A 13 -9.79 15.85 -0.30
C GLY A 13 -9.02 15.80 1.03
N PRO A 14 -9.00 16.92 1.78
CA PRO A 14 -8.31 17.00 3.05
C PRO A 14 -9.01 16.07 4.05
N TRP A 15 -8.32 15.03 4.50
CA TRP A 15 -8.87 14.21 5.57
C TRP A 15 -8.90 15.00 6.87
N ILE A 16 -10.06 15.02 7.52
CA ILE A 16 -10.21 15.59 8.86
C ILE A 16 -9.43 14.74 9.89
N ARG A 17 -9.17 13.46 9.58
CA ARG A 17 -8.47 12.52 10.47
C ARG A 17 -7.36 11.78 9.73
N PRO A 18 -6.19 11.55 10.35
CA PRO A 18 -5.15 10.74 9.74
C PRO A 18 -5.67 9.34 9.43
N SER A 19 -5.20 8.77 8.32
CA SER A 19 -5.50 7.38 7.97
C SER A 19 -5.06 6.45 9.09
N ARG A 20 -5.81 5.36 9.28
CA ARG A 20 -5.45 4.28 10.21
C ARG A 20 -5.00 3.01 9.47
N VAL A 21 -4.89 3.09 8.14
CA VAL A 21 -4.38 1.99 7.32
C VAL A 21 -2.88 1.90 7.54
N THR A 22 -2.41 0.80 8.12
CA THR A 22 -0.98 0.51 8.26
C THR A 22 -0.45 -0.21 7.03
N LEU A 23 0.89 -0.31 6.90
CA LEU A 23 1.53 -1.10 5.85
C LEU A 23 1.08 -2.57 5.87
N LYS A 24 1.04 -3.21 7.04
CA LYS A 24 0.53 -4.60 7.17
C LYS A 24 -0.95 -4.71 6.82
N GLY A 25 -1.71 -3.64 7.00
CA GLY A 25 -3.11 -3.56 6.56
C GLY A 25 -3.31 -3.77 5.06
N LEU A 26 -2.27 -3.58 4.24
CA LEU A 26 -2.31 -3.86 2.81
C LEU A 26 -2.31 -5.35 2.48
N ILE A 27 -1.68 -6.19 3.31
CA ILE A 27 -1.54 -7.64 3.07
C ILE A 27 -2.91 -8.33 2.86
N PRO A 28 -3.90 -8.22 3.77
CA PRO A 28 -5.19 -8.87 3.56
C PRO A 28 -5.94 -8.30 2.35
N LEU A 29 -5.73 -7.02 1.99
CA LEU A 29 -6.34 -6.42 0.81
C LEU A 29 -5.81 -7.07 -0.48
N LEU A 30 -4.48 -7.25 -0.58
CA LEU A 30 -3.85 -7.89 -1.74
C LEU A 30 -4.27 -9.35 -1.88
N ALA A 31 -4.41 -10.06 -0.76
CA ALA A 31 -4.90 -11.45 -0.76
C ALA A 31 -6.33 -11.60 -1.31
N GLN A 32 -7.18 -10.57 -1.14
CA GLN A 32 -8.59 -10.60 -1.53
C GLN A 32 -8.88 -9.98 -2.91
N CYS A 33 -7.89 -9.31 -3.51
CA CYS A 33 -8.03 -8.55 -4.75
C CYS A 33 -6.88 -8.89 -5.72
N PRO A 34 -6.84 -10.12 -6.27
CA PRO A 34 -5.73 -10.58 -7.11
C PRO A 34 -5.64 -9.89 -8.48
N LEU A 35 -6.73 -9.27 -8.95
CA LEU A 35 -6.80 -8.58 -10.23
C LEU A 35 -6.61 -7.06 -10.12
N LEU A 36 -6.31 -6.55 -8.93
CA LEU A 36 -6.12 -5.12 -8.71
C LEU A 36 -4.92 -4.61 -9.52
N LYS A 37 -5.11 -3.52 -10.26
CA LYS A 37 -4.10 -2.85 -11.13
C LYS A 37 -3.72 -1.48 -10.58
N THR A 38 -4.70 -0.76 -10.05
CA THR A 38 -4.51 0.56 -9.45
C THR A 38 -4.95 0.54 -8.00
N LEU A 39 -4.04 0.97 -7.11
CA LEU A 39 -4.35 1.15 -5.70
C LEU A 39 -4.08 2.61 -5.31
N GLY A 40 -5.13 3.31 -4.91
CA GLY A 40 -5.04 4.61 -4.26
C GLY A 40 -5.44 4.49 -2.80
N ILE A 41 -4.51 4.78 -1.89
CA ILE A 41 -4.76 4.63 -0.46
C ILE A 41 -3.80 5.52 0.34
N VAL A 42 -4.35 6.20 1.34
CA VAL A 42 -3.52 6.94 2.32
C VAL A 42 -3.12 5.96 3.43
N ILE A 43 -1.83 5.87 3.69
CA ILE A 43 -1.21 4.95 4.64
C ILE A 43 -0.62 5.77 5.80
N ASP A 44 -0.80 5.27 7.02
CA ASP A 44 0.02 5.67 8.15
C ASP A 44 1.16 4.66 8.34
N ALA A 45 2.33 5.02 7.82
CA ALA A 45 3.60 4.30 7.94
C ALA A 45 4.52 4.95 8.99
N THR A 46 3.94 5.56 10.03
CA THR A 46 4.66 6.01 11.23
C THR A 46 4.67 4.98 12.34
N VAL A 47 3.80 3.98 12.27
CA VAL A 47 3.83 2.85 13.21
C VAL A 47 4.96 1.92 12.80
N ASP A 48 5.91 1.68 13.70
CA ASP A 48 7.00 0.71 13.54
C ASP A 48 6.43 -0.70 13.51
N ASP A 49 5.93 -1.09 12.35
CA ASP A 49 5.23 -2.34 12.16
C ASP A 49 6.25 -3.43 11.75
N ASP A 50 7.22 -3.73 12.62
CA ASP A 50 8.15 -4.88 12.52
C ASP A 50 8.72 -5.12 11.11
N THR A 51 9.03 -4.03 10.40
CA THR A 51 9.41 -3.99 8.97
C THR A 51 10.81 -4.58 8.69
N LEU A 52 11.51 -5.04 9.74
CA LEU A 52 12.84 -5.63 9.68
C LEU A 52 12.84 -7.15 9.44
N GLN A 53 11.67 -7.77 9.26
CA GLN A 53 11.61 -9.17 8.85
C GLN A 53 12.02 -9.33 7.37
N THR A 54 12.68 -10.43 7.04
CA THR A 54 13.23 -10.69 5.69
C THR A 54 12.15 -10.75 4.59
N ARG A 55 10.88 -10.97 4.95
CA ARG A 55 9.70 -10.99 4.06
C ARG A 55 8.49 -10.38 4.76
N PRO A 56 8.40 -9.04 4.83
CA PRO A 56 7.38 -8.39 5.63
C PRO A 56 5.95 -8.57 5.07
N GLY A 57 5.80 -8.89 3.78
CA GLY A 57 4.56 -9.26 3.12
C GLY A 57 4.04 -10.66 3.45
N ARG A 58 4.78 -11.45 4.24
CA ARG A 58 4.43 -12.83 4.63
C ARG A 58 4.16 -13.76 3.44
N GLY A 59 4.82 -13.52 2.31
CA GLY A 59 4.63 -14.27 1.07
C GLY A 59 3.40 -13.87 0.26
N ILE A 60 2.63 -12.88 0.70
CA ILE A 60 1.54 -12.29 -0.09
C ILE A 60 2.11 -11.14 -0.91
N TYR A 61 1.87 -11.19 -2.21
CA TYR A 61 2.25 -10.14 -3.14
C TYR A 61 1.22 -10.01 -4.26
N ASN A 62 1.21 -8.87 -4.92
CA ASN A 62 0.37 -8.61 -6.08
C ASN A 62 1.23 -8.07 -7.22
N THR A 63 1.35 -8.85 -8.30
CA THR A 63 2.11 -8.48 -9.51
C THR A 63 1.28 -7.72 -10.54
N LYS A 64 -0.03 -7.57 -10.33
CA LYS A 64 -0.93 -6.86 -11.24
C LYS A 64 -0.99 -5.36 -10.94
N ILE A 65 -0.72 -4.96 -9.70
CA ILE A 65 -0.67 -3.55 -9.32
C ILE A 65 0.59 -2.92 -9.92
N THR A 66 0.37 -1.94 -10.80
CA THR A 66 1.45 -1.18 -11.45
C THR A 66 1.43 0.30 -11.05
N SER A 67 0.30 0.79 -10.53
CA SER A 67 0.12 2.18 -10.10
C SER A 67 -0.34 2.25 -8.65
N LEU A 68 0.42 3.00 -7.84
CA LEU A 68 0.10 3.32 -6.44
C LEU A 68 -0.05 4.83 -6.27
N GLU A 69 -1.13 5.23 -5.60
CA GLU A 69 -1.35 6.61 -5.18
C GLU A 69 -1.40 6.67 -3.67
N VAL A 70 -0.44 7.38 -3.07
CA VAL A 70 -0.25 7.39 -1.62
C VAL A 70 -0.88 8.62 -0.93
N GLY A 71 -1.32 9.62 -1.69
CA GLY A 71 -1.91 10.85 -1.15
C GLY A 71 -1.07 11.45 -0.01
N SER A 72 -1.72 11.95 1.04
CA SER A 72 -1.09 12.51 2.24
C SER A 72 -0.64 11.43 3.24
N SER A 73 0.01 10.37 2.76
CA SER A 73 0.53 9.29 3.62
C SER A 73 1.60 9.81 4.57
N ARG A 74 1.56 9.35 5.82
CA ARG A 74 2.57 9.69 6.83
C ARG A 74 3.66 8.64 6.80
N ILE A 75 4.90 9.03 6.54
CA ILE A 75 6.04 8.12 6.42
C ILE A 75 7.10 8.53 7.43
N GLN A 76 7.48 7.63 8.32
CA GLN A 76 8.57 7.88 9.27
C GLN A 76 9.92 7.36 8.77
N ASN A 77 9.96 6.15 8.21
CA ASN A 77 11.17 5.56 7.63
C ASN A 77 10.94 5.18 6.15
N PRO A 78 11.29 6.07 5.20
CA PRO A 78 11.07 5.84 3.78
C PRO A 78 11.73 4.56 3.24
N VAL A 79 12.90 4.18 3.77
CA VAL A 79 13.63 2.98 3.32
C VAL A 79 12.85 1.72 3.67
N ASN A 80 12.33 1.64 4.90
CA ASN A 80 11.52 0.50 5.33
C ASN A 80 10.20 0.42 4.55
N VAL A 81 9.58 1.57 4.27
CA VAL A 81 8.37 1.63 3.43
C VAL A 81 8.67 1.13 2.02
N ALA A 82 9.76 1.59 1.40
CA ALA A 82 10.14 1.16 0.07
C ALA A 82 10.44 -0.35 0.00
N ALA A 83 11.17 -0.88 0.99
CA ALA A 83 11.45 -2.31 1.10
C ALA A 83 10.16 -3.13 1.27
N PHE A 84 9.24 -2.67 2.13
CA PHE A 84 7.92 -3.29 2.30
C PHE A 84 7.14 -3.31 0.98
N LEU A 85 7.00 -2.16 0.33
CA LEU A 85 6.28 -2.04 -0.93
C LEU A 85 6.92 -2.90 -2.04
N SER A 86 8.24 -3.00 -2.07
CA SER A 86 8.95 -3.86 -3.02
C SER A 86 8.66 -5.36 -2.80
N ASP A 87 8.42 -5.79 -1.56
CA ASP A 87 8.09 -7.18 -1.24
C ASP A 87 6.64 -7.52 -1.65
N ILE A 88 5.69 -6.63 -1.36
CA ILE A 88 4.26 -6.89 -1.62
C ILE A 88 3.78 -6.46 -3.01
N LEU A 89 4.43 -5.48 -3.65
CA LEU A 89 4.06 -4.90 -4.95
C LEU A 89 5.27 -4.85 -5.90
N PRO A 90 5.84 -6.01 -6.28
CA PRO A 90 7.11 -6.07 -7.00
C PRO A 90 7.06 -5.51 -8.43
N CYS A 91 5.86 -5.31 -9.00
CA CYS A 91 5.67 -4.81 -10.36
C CYS A 91 5.20 -3.36 -10.42
N ILE A 92 5.36 -2.61 -9.32
CA ILE A 92 5.01 -1.21 -9.25
C ILE A 92 5.93 -0.38 -10.17
N THR A 93 5.35 0.40 -11.08
CA THR A 93 6.10 1.23 -12.02
C THR A 93 5.80 2.71 -11.85
N ASN A 94 4.67 3.05 -11.21
CA ASN A 94 4.23 4.42 -11.03
C ASN A 94 3.77 4.66 -9.59
N ILE A 95 4.43 5.59 -8.90
CA ILE A 95 4.02 6.07 -7.58
C ILE A 95 3.75 7.56 -7.71
N LYS A 96 2.55 7.98 -7.32
CA LYS A 96 2.12 9.39 -7.43
C LYS A 96 1.45 9.89 -6.16
N VAL A 97 1.47 11.21 -6.04
CA VAL A 97 0.63 12.00 -5.13
C VAL A 97 -0.42 12.68 -6.02
N TRP A 98 -1.63 12.89 -5.50
CA TRP A 98 -2.66 13.66 -6.22
C TRP A 98 -2.17 15.07 -6.51
#